data_AF-A0A453MCM3-F1
#
_entry.id   AF-A0A453MCM3-F1
#
_cell.length_a   1.000
_cell.length_b   1.000
_cell.length_c   1.000
_cell.angle_alpha   90.00
_cell.angle_beta   90.00
_cell.angle_gamma   90.00
#
_symmetry.space_group_name_H-M   'P 1'
#
loop_
_entity.id
_entity.type
_entity.pdbx_description
1 polymer ?
#
loop_
_entity_poly.entity_id
_entity_poly.type
_entity_poly.pdbx_seq_one_letter_code
_entity_poly.pdbx_strand_id
1 'polypeptide(L)'
;MVQLTSANIHFESLGRVGVGHMVYISGLTCSLNKINILEVSWSEKEPGSLFVNLSLLPALLNSTCLHNISLLSDLPHSANRTHICRVRLDHIDCDSLKLSLFHNLCGYVVDELPDGLQCSFCKVACQNGCTPGFQLHLTIADDSEKVFAWCVGQTAVEFLQISPDEYMELPEDEQAMYLFTLQNESFTVAIANTSKRVDGYAENAEALPVWEITRALRCE
;
A
#
# COMPACT_ATOMS: atom_id res chain seq x y z
N MET A 1 -10.84 -3.46 17.70
CA MET A 1 -9.65 -3.38 16.82
C MET A 1 -9.44 -4.79 16.30
N VAL A 2 -9.62 -5.04 15.00
CA VAL A 2 -9.32 -6.37 14.44
C VAL A 2 -7.80 -6.46 14.35
N GLN A 3 -7.18 -7.17 15.29
CA GLN A 3 -5.76 -7.47 15.25
C GLN A 3 -5.60 -8.72 14.37
N LEU A 4 -5.15 -8.52 13.13
CA LEU A 4 -4.67 -9.61 12.28
C LEU A 4 -3.27 -10.02 12.79
N THR A 5 -3.21 -10.83 13.84
CA THR A 5 -1.95 -11.40 14.32
C THR A 5 -1.59 -12.60 13.45
N SER A 6 -0.51 -12.45 12.66
CA SER A 6 0.21 -13.52 11.96
C SER A 6 -0.65 -14.71 11.55
N ALA A 7 -1.45 -14.54 10.51
CA ALA A 7 -2.04 -15.70 9.86
C ALA A 7 -0.93 -16.34 9.00
N ASN A 8 -0.72 -17.65 9.18
CA ASN A 8 0.00 -18.50 8.22
C ASN A 8 -0.83 -18.54 6.95
N ILE A 9 -0.73 -17.45 6.22
CA ILE A 9 -1.47 -17.11 5.02
C ILE A 9 -0.79 -17.83 3.86
N HIS A 10 -1.46 -18.82 3.28
CA HIS A 10 -1.03 -19.47 2.04
C HIS A 10 -1.90 -18.97 0.87
N PHE A 11 -1.84 -17.66 0.56
CA PHE A 11 -2.75 -17.08 -0.42
C PHE A 11 -2.21 -16.93 -1.83
N GLU A 12 -2.73 -17.70 -2.77
CA GLU A 12 -2.71 -17.31 -4.18
C GLU A 12 -3.68 -16.12 -4.37
N SER A 13 -3.16 -14.92 -4.70
CA SER A 13 -3.86 -13.75 -5.30
C SER A 13 -4.34 -12.53 -4.47
N LEU A 14 -4.00 -12.39 -3.18
CA LEU A 14 -4.53 -11.26 -2.38
C LEU A 14 -3.75 -9.94 -2.45
N GLY A 15 -2.51 -9.97 -2.93
CA GLY A 15 -1.62 -8.82 -2.92
C GLY A 15 -1.30 -8.30 -1.52
N ARG A 16 -0.71 -7.11 -1.44
CA ARG A 16 -0.31 -6.48 -0.17
C ARG A 16 -1.53 -6.07 0.66
N VAL A 17 -1.56 -6.47 1.93
CA VAL A 17 -2.56 -6.04 2.92
C VAL A 17 -1.87 -5.24 4.02
N GLY A 18 -2.31 -4.00 4.22
CA GLY A 18 -1.74 -3.05 5.18
C GLY A 18 -2.81 -2.24 5.92
N VAL A 19 -2.36 -1.29 6.73
CA VAL A 19 -3.25 -0.33 7.40
C VAL A 19 -3.95 0.51 6.33
N GLY A 20 -5.24 0.76 6.52
CA GLY A 20 -6.05 1.52 5.56
C GLY A 20 -6.56 0.71 4.36
N HIS A 21 -6.18 -0.57 4.24
CA HIS A 21 -6.80 -1.43 3.23
C HIS A 21 -8.21 -1.83 3.66
N MET A 22 -9.13 -1.79 2.70
CA MET A 22 -10.46 -2.36 2.84
C MET A 22 -10.44 -3.83 2.44
N VAL A 23 -11.01 -4.67 3.30
CA VAL A 23 -11.07 -6.11 3.11
C VAL A 23 -12.47 -6.62 3.39
N TYR A 24 -12.91 -7.59 2.60
CA TYR A 24 -14.07 -8.42 2.88
C TYR A 24 -13.60 -9.74 3.47
N ILE A 25 -14.20 -10.15 4.60
CA ILE A 25 -13.85 -11.40 5.27
C ILE A 25 -15.13 -12.17 5.58
N SER A 26 -15.21 -13.44 5.18
CA SER A 26 -16.24 -14.40 5.61
C SER A 26 -15.63 -15.56 6.39
N GLY A 27 -16.46 -16.32 7.10
CA GLY A 27 -15.99 -17.41 7.98
C GLY A 27 -15.44 -16.90 9.32
N LEU A 28 -15.89 -15.73 9.77
CA LEU A 28 -15.48 -15.16 11.05
C LEU A 28 -16.09 -15.93 12.22
N THR A 29 -15.25 -16.34 13.17
CA THR A 29 -15.69 -16.83 14.47
C THR A 29 -15.75 -15.66 15.43
N CYS A 30 -16.91 -15.47 16.07
CA CYS A 30 -17.12 -14.39 17.03
C CYS A 30 -17.15 -14.96 18.45
N SER A 31 -16.40 -14.34 19.36
CA SER A 31 -16.40 -14.65 20.79
C SER A 31 -16.57 -13.37 21.60
N LEU A 32 -17.14 -13.49 22.80
CA LEU A 32 -17.18 -12.40 23.76
C LEU A 32 -16.12 -12.67 24.82
N ASN A 33 -15.24 -11.71 25.06
CA ASN A 33 -14.25 -11.87 26.12
C ASN A 33 -14.83 -11.54 27.51
N LYS A 34 -14.03 -11.74 28.57
CA LYS A 34 -14.44 -11.56 29.96
C LYS A 34 -14.86 -10.14 30.33
N ILE A 35 -14.52 -9.15 29.50
CA ILE A 35 -14.87 -7.74 29.66
C ILE A 35 -15.95 -7.29 28.65
N ASN A 36 -16.68 -8.24 28.07
CA ASN A 36 -17.76 -8.02 27.11
C ASN A 36 -17.33 -7.32 25.80
N ILE A 37 -16.06 -7.45 25.42
CA ILE A 37 -15.61 -7.02 24.09
C ILE A 37 -15.84 -8.16 23.11
N LEU A 38 -16.45 -7.82 21.97
CA LEU A 38 -16.58 -8.71 20.83
C LEU A 38 -15.20 -8.90 20.18
N GLU A 39 -14.67 -10.10 20.27
CA GLU A 39 -13.49 -10.55 19.58
C GLU A 39 -13.90 -11.36 18.35
N VAL A 40 -13.12 -11.21 17.29
CA VAL A 40 -13.38 -11.89 16.03
C VAL A 40 -12.09 -12.54 15.59
N SER A 41 -12.14 -13.84 15.32
CA SER A 41 -11.04 -14.62 14.80
C SER A 41 -11.39 -15.19 13.43
N TRP A 42 -10.36 -15.42 12.63
CA TRP A 42 -10.48 -15.93 11.27
C TRP A 42 -9.37 -16.95 11.01
N SER A 43 -9.70 -18.04 10.33
CA SER A 43 -8.76 -19.09 9.95
C SER A 43 -9.01 -19.52 8.51
N GLU A 44 -7.96 -19.50 7.70
CA GLU A 44 -8.03 -19.81 6.26
C GLU A 44 -8.57 -21.21 5.98
N LYS A 45 -8.26 -22.18 6.84
CA LYS A 45 -8.58 -23.60 6.63
C LYS A 45 -10.02 -23.98 7.00
N GLU A 46 -10.78 -23.05 7.58
CA GLU A 46 -12.16 -23.32 7.98
C GLU A 46 -13.11 -23.29 6.78
N PRO A 47 -14.12 -24.18 6.71
CA PRO A 47 -15.11 -24.15 5.64
C PRO A 47 -15.84 -22.80 5.56
N GLY A 48 -15.88 -22.20 4.36
CA GLY A 48 -16.54 -20.91 4.13
C GLY A 48 -15.68 -19.69 4.49
N SER A 49 -14.41 -19.89 4.86
CA SER A 49 -13.44 -18.81 4.99
C SER A 49 -13.08 -18.21 3.64
N LEU A 50 -13.30 -16.91 3.51
CA LEU A 50 -12.89 -16.11 2.36
C LEU A 50 -12.29 -14.81 2.86
N PHE A 51 -11.21 -14.38 2.23
CA PHE A 51 -10.59 -13.08 2.45
C PHE A 51 -10.41 -12.44 1.09
N VAL A 52 -10.89 -11.20 0.91
CA VAL A 52 -10.78 -10.43 -0.34
C VAL A 52 -10.28 -9.03 -0.02
N ASN A 53 -9.16 -8.63 -0.62
CA ASN A 53 -8.66 -7.26 -0.53
C ASN A 53 -9.39 -6.36 -1.53
N LEU A 54 -10.41 -5.64 -1.05
CA LEU A 54 -11.22 -4.74 -1.86
C LEU A 54 -10.45 -3.50 -2.32
N SER A 55 -9.34 -3.15 -1.66
CA SER A 55 -8.48 -2.03 -2.05
C SER A 55 -7.87 -2.19 -3.43
N LEU A 56 -7.81 -3.42 -3.95
CA LEU A 56 -7.30 -3.72 -5.29
C LEU A 56 -8.34 -3.51 -6.39
N LEU A 57 -9.62 -3.31 -6.04
CA LEU A 57 -10.69 -3.14 -7.02
C LEU A 57 -10.67 -1.72 -7.58
N PRO A 58 -10.61 -1.53 -8.92
CA PRO A 58 -10.72 -0.20 -9.53
C PRO A 58 -12.01 0.54 -9.15
N ALA A 59 -13.08 -0.23 -8.90
CA ALA A 59 -14.37 0.29 -8.45
C ALA A 59 -14.28 1.10 -7.16
N LEU A 60 -13.28 0.83 -6.31
CA LEU A 60 -13.09 1.60 -5.07
C LEU A 60 -12.88 3.10 -5.36
N LEU A 61 -12.08 3.42 -6.39
CA LEU A 61 -11.75 4.79 -6.76
C LEU A 61 -12.71 5.37 -7.80
N ASN A 62 -13.32 4.52 -8.63
CA ASN A 62 -14.23 4.95 -9.70
C ASN A 62 -15.69 5.10 -9.29
N SER A 63 -16.09 4.53 -8.15
CA SER A 63 -17.49 4.54 -7.74
C SER A 63 -17.76 5.60 -6.68
N THR A 64 -18.46 6.65 -7.08
CA THR A 64 -18.92 7.73 -6.17
C THR A 64 -19.92 7.26 -5.11
N CYS A 65 -20.47 6.04 -5.24
CA CYS A 65 -21.33 5.46 -4.20
C CYS A 65 -20.55 4.75 -3.07
N LEU A 66 -19.24 4.51 -3.25
CA LEU A 66 -18.41 3.80 -2.26
C LEU A 66 -17.61 4.75 -1.35
N HIS A 67 -17.44 6.01 -1.76
CA HIS A 67 -16.65 6.98 -1.00
C HIS A 67 -17.12 8.42 -1.27
N ASN A 68 -16.84 9.29 -0.31
CA ASN A 68 -16.81 10.74 -0.55
C ASN A 68 -15.37 11.14 -0.81
N ILE A 69 -15.19 12.12 -1.69
CA ILE A 69 -13.88 12.75 -1.94
C ILE A 69 -13.59 13.71 -0.79
N SER A 70 -12.46 13.52 -0.13
CA SER A 70 -11.92 14.40 0.91
C SER A 70 -10.87 15.34 0.31
N LEU A 71 -10.65 16.48 0.97
CA LEU A 71 -9.49 17.34 0.70
C LEU A 71 -8.27 16.80 1.47
N LEU A 72 -7.06 17.14 1.02
CA LEU A 72 -5.83 16.79 1.72
C LEU A 72 -5.73 17.45 3.11
N SER A 73 -6.28 18.67 3.26
CA SER A 73 -6.40 19.35 4.56
C SER A 73 -7.29 18.63 5.59
N ASP A 74 -8.13 17.68 5.17
CA ASP A 74 -8.97 16.86 6.07
C ASP A 74 -8.20 15.70 6.72
N LEU A 75 -7.04 15.31 6.16
CA LEU A 75 -6.28 14.13 6.58
C LEU A 75 -5.90 14.15 8.08
N PRO A 76 -5.33 15.24 8.65
CA PRO A 76 -4.90 15.26 10.05
C PRO A 76 -6.05 15.05 11.04
N HIS A 77 -7.27 15.43 10.65
CA HIS A 77 -8.45 15.43 11.52
C HIS A 77 -9.05 14.02 11.73
N SER A 78 -8.60 13.03 10.97
CA SER A 78 -9.21 11.68 10.98
C SER A 78 -8.20 10.57 10.61
N ALA A 79 -7.09 10.53 11.36
CA ALA A 79 -5.97 9.62 11.15
C ALA A 79 -6.30 8.10 11.23
N ASN A 80 -7.51 7.71 11.65
CA ASN A 80 -7.89 6.29 11.75
C ASN A 80 -8.64 5.75 10.52
N ARG A 81 -8.78 6.55 9.46
CA ARG A 81 -9.59 6.20 8.29
C ARG A 81 -8.78 6.36 7.00
N THR A 82 -9.12 5.55 6.02
CA THR A 82 -8.71 5.73 4.63
C THR A 82 -9.51 6.87 4.00
N HIS A 83 -8.81 7.76 3.32
CA HIS A 83 -9.37 8.90 2.60
C HIS A 83 -9.25 8.66 1.11
N ILE A 84 -10.28 9.06 0.36
CA ILE A 84 -10.21 9.10 -1.09
C ILE A 84 -10.06 10.56 -1.50
N CYS A 85 -8.97 10.90 -2.16
CA CYS A 85 -8.65 12.28 -2.53
C CYS A 85 -8.44 12.39 -4.04
N ARG A 86 -8.77 13.55 -4.62
CA ARG A 86 -8.31 13.92 -5.96
C ARG A 86 -7.11 14.82 -5.82
N VAL A 87 -6.02 14.43 -6.44
CA VAL A 87 -4.72 15.09 -6.26
C VAL A 87 -4.00 15.24 -7.59
N ARG A 88 -3.07 16.17 -7.62
CA ARG A 88 -2.05 16.33 -8.65
C ARG A 88 -0.73 15.82 -8.09
N LEU A 89 0.06 15.15 -8.92
CA LEU A 89 1.42 14.79 -8.57
C LEU A 89 2.29 16.06 -8.59
N ASP A 90 2.75 16.51 -7.43
CA ASP A 90 3.55 17.74 -7.32
C ASP A 90 5.03 17.47 -7.59
N HIS A 91 5.57 16.41 -7.00
CA HIS A 91 6.96 16.01 -7.16
C HIS A 91 7.16 14.54 -6.83
N ILE A 92 8.01 13.88 -7.61
CA ILE A 92 8.59 12.57 -7.28
C ILE A 92 10.02 12.82 -6.83
N ASP A 93 10.36 12.37 -5.62
CA ASP A 93 11.74 12.44 -5.15
C ASP A 93 12.56 11.34 -5.85
N CYS A 94 13.37 11.74 -6.85
CA CYS A 94 14.15 10.82 -7.67
C CYS A 94 15.13 9.97 -6.83
N ASP A 95 15.68 10.54 -5.76
CA ASP A 95 16.60 9.83 -4.87
C ASP A 95 15.87 8.80 -3.98
N SER A 96 14.55 8.93 -3.86
CA SER A 96 13.69 8.00 -3.11
C SER A 96 13.19 6.81 -3.92
N LEU A 97 13.26 6.86 -5.25
CA LEU A 97 12.77 5.78 -6.10
C LEU A 97 13.69 4.56 -5.96
N LYS A 98 13.16 3.50 -5.33
CA LYS A 98 13.89 2.25 -5.14
C LYS A 98 13.22 1.12 -5.90
N LEU A 99 14.03 0.38 -6.65
CA LEU A 99 13.64 -0.93 -7.17
C LEU A 99 13.92 -1.97 -6.09
N SER A 100 12.94 -2.81 -5.79
CA SER A 100 13.05 -3.86 -4.77
C SER A 100 12.32 -5.10 -5.21
N LEU A 101 12.68 -6.24 -4.62
CA LEU A 101 11.97 -7.50 -4.84
C LEU A 101 10.76 -7.59 -3.91
N PHE A 102 9.60 -7.91 -4.50
CA PHE A 102 8.35 -8.12 -3.79
C PHE A 102 7.97 -9.59 -3.86
N HIS A 103 7.55 -10.14 -2.73
CA HIS A 103 7.09 -11.51 -2.66
C HIS A 103 5.77 -11.65 -3.41
N ASN A 104 5.71 -12.52 -4.42
CA ASN A 104 4.55 -12.66 -5.30
C ASN A 104 3.24 -12.97 -4.55
N LEU A 105 3.35 -13.69 -3.43
CA LEU A 105 2.20 -14.13 -2.65
C LEU A 105 1.55 -12.99 -1.85
N CYS A 106 2.36 -12.22 -1.12
CA CYS A 106 1.86 -11.23 -0.15
C CYS A 106 2.14 -9.78 -0.55
N GLY A 107 2.90 -9.54 -1.61
CA GLY A 107 3.27 -8.20 -2.07
C GLY A 107 4.08 -7.38 -1.05
N TYR A 108 4.71 -8.04 -0.07
CA TYR A 108 5.67 -7.38 0.83
C TYR A 108 7.08 -7.43 0.22
N VAL A 109 7.86 -6.41 0.55
CA VAL A 109 9.28 -6.31 0.21
C VAL A 109 10.02 -7.48 0.84
N VAL A 110 10.94 -8.05 0.08
CA VAL A 110 11.79 -9.16 0.50
C VAL A 110 13.18 -8.62 0.76
N ASP A 111 13.74 -8.99 1.91
CA ASP A 111 15.12 -8.68 2.24
C ASP A 111 16.03 -9.78 1.71
N GLU A 112 17.12 -9.39 1.06
CA GLU A 112 18.19 -10.32 0.69
C GLU A 112 19.02 -10.66 1.93
N LEU A 113 18.91 -11.91 2.39
CA LEU A 113 19.74 -12.44 3.47
C LEU A 113 20.81 -13.38 2.88
N PRO A 114 21.93 -13.61 3.60
CA PRO A 114 22.99 -14.53 3.15
C PRO A 114 22.49 -15.94 2.82
N ASP A 115 21.42 -16.40 3.49
CA ASP A 115 20.83 -17.73 3.34
C ASP A 115 19.69 -17.77 2.29
N GLY A 116 19.46 -16.66 1.57
CA GLY A 116 18.46 -16.51 0.52
C GLY A 116 17.40 -15.46 0.80
N LEU A 117 16.34 -15.47 -0.02
CA LEU A 117 15.24 -14.52 0.03
C LEU A 117 14.21 -14.91 1.10
N GLN A 118 14.00 -14.04 2.10
CA GLN A 118 13.00 -14.26 3.15
C GLN A 118 11.99 -13.11 3.22
N CYS A 119 10.70 -13.46 3.17
CA CYS A 119 9.64 -12.48 3.39
C CYS A 119 9.43 -12.25 4.89
N SER A 120 9.66 -11.02 5.37
CA SER A 120 9.44 -10.62 6.77
C SER A 120 7.98 -10.79 7.24
N PHE A 121 7.02 -10.64 6.32
CA PHE A 121 5.59 -10.82 6.61
C PHE A 121 5.17 -12.29 6.72
N CYS A 122 5.39 -13.10 5.68
CA CYS A 122 4.96 -14.50 5.67
C CYS A 122 5.86 -15.41 6.52
N LYS A 123 7.12 -15.01 6.77
CA LYS A 123 8.16 -15.83 7.41
C LYS A 123 8.44 -17.17 6.72
N VAL A 124 7.95 -17.36 5.49
CA VAL A 124 8.21 -18.52 4.63
C VAL A 124 9.27 -18.14 3.60
N ALA A 125 10.08 -19.12 3.17
CA ALA A 125 11.01 -18.94 2.06
C ALA A 125 10.26 -18.55 0.78
N CYS A 126 10.77 -17.59 0.01
CA CYS A 126 10.13 -17.06 -1.21
C CYS A 126 10.23 -18.04 -2.41
N GLN A 127 9.82 -19.30 -2.22
CA GLN A 127 9.91 -20.36 -3.24
C GLN A 127 9.01 -20.09 -4.46
N ASN A 128 7.91 -19.37 -4.26
CA ASN A 128 6.97 -19.00 -5.33
C ASN A 128 7.42 -17.75 -6.13
N GLY A 129 8.69 -17.37 -5.98
CA GLY A 129 9.31 -16.27 -6.71
C GLY A 129 9.06 -14.90 -6.10
N CYS A 130 9.87 -13.96 -6.58
CA CYS A 130 9.73 -12.54 -6.31
C CYS A 130 9.62 -11.80 -7.64
N THR A 131 8.99 -10.64 -7.63
CA THR A 131 8.87 -9.74 -8.78
C THR A 131 9.49 -8.40 -8.45
N PRO A 132 10.17 -7.74 -9.39
CA PRO A 132 10.60 -6.36 -9.21
C PRO A 132 9.39 -5.46 -8.98
N GLY A 133 9.57 -4.43 -8.14
CA GLY A 133 8.56 -3.42 -7.88
C GLY A 133 9.21 -2.14 -7.41
N PHE A 134 8.44 -1.05 -7.49
CA PHE A 134 8.89 0.25 -7.04
C PHE A 134 8.54 0.48 -5.57
N GLN A 135 9.41 1.22 -4.89
CA GLN A 135 9.09 1.96 -3.69
C GLN A 135 9.34 3.43 -3.99
N LEU A 136 8.37 4.28 -3.66
CA LEU A 136 8.40 5.67 -4.08
C LEU A 136 7.95 6.57 -2.93
N HIS A 137 8.70 7.63 -2.68
CA HIS A 137 8.21 8.80 -1.96
C HIS A 137 7.83 9.89 -2.96
N LEU A 138 6.69 10.53 -2.70
CA LEU A 138 6.15 11.55 -3.58
C LEU A 138 5.41 12.60 -2.78
N THR A 139 5.34 13.80 -3.35
CA THR A 139 4.46 14.87 -2.86
C THR A 139 3.24 14.93 -3.77
N ILE A 140 2.06 14.82 -3.17
CA ILE A 140 0.78 15.03 -3.83
C ILE A 140 0.18 16.35 -3.36
N ALA A 141 -0.56 17.03 -4.22
CA ALA A 141 -1.18 18.31 -3.91
C ALA A 141 -2.64 18.35 -4.38
N ASP A 142 -3.49 19.04 -3.64
CA ASP A 142 -4.77 19.53 -4.14
C ASP A 142 -4.81 21.06 -3.98
N ASP A 143 -5.99 21.67 -4.15
CA ASP A 143 -6.11 23.12 -4.00
C ASP A 143 -6.05 23.58 -2.54
N SER A 144 -6.04 22.65 -1.58
CA SER A 144 -6.01 22.93 -0.14
C SER A 144 -4.62 22.80 0.47
N GLU A 145 -3.87 21.74 0.16
CA GLU A 145 -2.58 21.46 0.81
C GLU A 145 -1.67 20.54 -0.03
N LYS A 146 -0.40 20.42 0.37
CA LYS A 146 0.54 19.42 -0.14
C LYS A 146 0.83 18.40 0.93
N VAL A 147 0.90 17.13 0.54
CA VAL A 147 1.14 16.01 1.44
C VAL A 147 2.29 15.17 0.92
N PHE A 148 3.29 14.96 1.76
CA PHE A 148 4.37 14.01 1.52
C PHE A 148 3.90 12.60 1.90
N ALA A 149 3.96 11.69 0.93
CA ALA A 149 3.40 10.34 1.03
C ALA A 149 4.35 9.31 0.41
N TRP A 150 4.03 8.04 0.63
CA TRP A 150 4.75 6.92 0.00
C TRP A 150 3.79 5.89 -0.57
N CYS A 151 4.26 5.15 -1.57
CA CYS A 151 3.58 3.98 -2.10
C CYS A 151 4.58 2.95 -2.61
N VAL A 152 4.11 1.71 -2.78
CA VAL A 152 4.96 0.60 -3.21
C VAL A 152 4.22 -0.34 -4.17
N GLY A 153 4.98 -1.16 -4.89
CA GLY A 153 4.47 -2.23 -5.75
C GLY A 153 3.52 -1.69 -6.82
N GLN A 154 2.37 -2.35 -6.99
CA GLN A 154 1.39 -1.95 -8.01
C GLN A 154 0.94 -0.49 -7.88
N THR A 155 0.76 0.03 -6.66
CA THR A 155 0.31 1.43 -6.49
C THR A 155 1.35 2.43 -6.99
N ALA A 156 2.64 2.11 -6.86
CA ALA A 156 3.70 2.93 -7.45
C ALA A 156 3.73 2.81 -8.98
N VAL A 157 3.48 1.61 -9.54
CA VAL A 157 3.31 1.42 -11.00
C VAL A 157 2.15 2.27 -11.54
N GLU A 158 1.03 2.36 -10.82
CA GLU A 158 -0.09 3.23 -11.22
C GLU A 158 0.28 4.71 -11.22
N PHE A 159 1.20 5.17 -10.38
CA PHE A 159 1.69 6.55 -10.47
C PHE A 159 2.69 6.74 -11.59
N LEU A 160 3.63 5.82 -11.69
CA LEU A 160 4.73 5.90 -12.64
C LEU A 160 4.26 5.63 -14.06
N GLN A 161 3.13 4.95 -14.28
CA GLN A 161 2.59 4.64 -15.62
C GLN A 161 3.57 3.84 -16.50
N ILE A 162 4.51 3.12 -15.86
CA ILE A 162 5.51 2.24 -16.47
C ILE A 162 5.76 1.07 -15.52
N SER A 163 6.03 -0.12 -16.06
CA SER A 163 6.41 -1.27 -15.24
C SER A 163 7.87 -1.18 -14.76
N PRO A 164 8.22 -1.89 -13.68
CA PRO A 164 9.62 -1.99 -13.23
C PRO A 164 10.57 -2.48 -14.30
N ASP A 165 10.16 -3.49 -15.07
CA ASP A 165 10.98 -4.08 -16.13
C ASP A 165 11.23 -3.08 -17.26
N GLU A 166 10.19 -2.40 -17.74
CA GLU A 166 10.32 -1.36 -18.77
C GLU A 166 11.14 -0.16 -18.29
N TYR A 167 11.01 0.24 -17.02
CA TYR A 167 11.79 1.35 -16.47
C TYR A 167 13.29 1.02 -16.38
N MET A 168 13.64 -0.23 -16.05
CA MET A 168 15.03 -0.69 -16.02
C MET A 168 15.68 -0.72 -17.42
N GLU A 169 14.89 -0.78 -18.48
CA GLU A 169 15.37 -0.72 -19.86
C GLU A 169 15.68 0.72 -20.32
N LEU A 170 15.19 1.74 -19.60
CA LEU A 170 15.46 3.14 -19.92
C LEU A 170 16.91 3.52 -19.57
N PRO A 171 17.62 4.27 -20.44
CA PRO A 171 18.87 4.94 -20.10
C PRO A 171 18.76 5.81 -18.85
N GLU A 172 19.85 5.95 -18.08
CA GLU A 172 19.86 6.72 -16.82
C GLU A 172 19.40 8.19 -17.00
N ASP A 173 19.74 8.81 -18.13
CA ASP A 173 19.30 10.17 -18.47
C ASP A 173 17.81 10.24 -18.81
N GLU A 174 17.27 9.20 -19.44
CA GLU A 174 15.83 9.09 -19.74
C GLU A 174 14.98 8.78 -18.50
N GLN A 175 15.52 8.03 -17.54
CA GLN A 175 14.85 7.71 -16.28
C GLN A 175 14.44 8.97 -15.50
N ALA A 176 15.39 9.88 -15.28
CA ALA A 176 15.10 11.15 -14.60
C ALA A 176 14.12 12.00 -15.42
N MET A 177 14.33 12.12 -16.73
CA MET A 177 13.43 12.86 -17.61
C MET A 177 11.99 12.33 -17.55
N TYR A 178 11.83 11.00 -17.55
CA TYR A 178 10.54 10.34 -17.46
C TYR A 178 9.77 10.77 -16.22
N LEU A 179 10.40 10.76 -15.04
CA LEU A 179 9.75 11.16 -13.78
C LEU A 179 9.25 12.62 -13.82
N PHE A 180 9.98 13.52 -14.48
CA PHE A 180 9.54 14.91 -14.66
C PHE A 180 8.30 15.04 -15.56
N THR A 181 8.09 14.11 -16.50
CA THR A 181 6.89 14.15 -17.36
C THR A 181 5.59 13.89 -16.61
N LEU A 182 5.67 13.24 -15.44
CA LEU A 182 4.52 12.92 -14.62
C LEU A 182 4.07 14.09 -13.73
N GLN A 183 4.84 15.17 -13.68
CA GLN A 183 4.52 16.32 -12.85
C GLN A 183 3.21 16.98 -13.30
N ASN A 184 2.35 17.30 -12.35
CA ASN A 184 0.98 17.84 -12.50
C ASN A 184 -0.06 16.86 -13.06
N GLU A 185 0.30 15.60 -13.34
CA GLU A 185 -0.68 14.57 -13.67
C GLU A 185 -1.67 14.37 -12.51
N SER A 186 -2.94 14.16 -12.86
CA SER A 186 -4.03 14.09 -11.89
C SER A 186 -4.39 12.64 -11.57
N PHE A 187 -4.64 12.36 -10.29
CA PHE A 187 -4.96 11.04 -9.78
C PHE A 187 -6.10 11.11 -8.77
N THR A 188 -6.92 10.07 -8.74
CA THR A 188 -7.75 9.73 -7.60
C THR A 188 -7.01 8.69 -6.76
N VAL A 189 -6.85 8.93 -5.46
CA VAL A 189 -6.00 8.12 -4.59
C VAL A 189 -6.72 7.68 -3.32
N ALA A 190 -6.41 6.48 -2.83
CA ALA A 190 -6.76 6.03 -1.48
C ALA A 190 -5.54 6.20 -0.57
N ILE A 191 -5.62 7.07 0.42
CA ILE A 191 -4.52 7.41 1.33
C ILE A 191 -4.88 7.11 2.79
N ALA A 192 -3.94 6.57 3.54
CA ALA A 192 -4.14 6.18 4.94
C ALA A 192 -2.95 6.55 5.82
N ASN A 193 -3.23 6.88 7.07
CA ASN A 193 -2.19 7.19 8.05
C ASN A 193 -1.60 5.89 8.62
N THR A 194 -0.28 5.75 8.53
CA THR A 194 0.46 4.58 9.02
C THR A 194 1.27 4.87 10.27
N SER A 195 1.17 6.06 10.89
CA SER A 195 1.93 6.43 12.10
C SER A 195 1.77 5.47 13.29
N LYS A 196 0.66 4.72 13.36
CA LYS A 196 0.44 3.68 14.38
C LYS A 196 1.29 2.42 14.19
N ARG A 197 2.17 2.35 13.18
CA ARG A 197 3.05 1.21 12.87
C ARG A 197 4.45 1.26 13.48
N VAL A 198 4.79 2.16 14.39
CA VAL A 198 6.12 2.09 15.04
C VAL A 198 6.13 1.05 16.16
N ASP A 199 5.93 -0.22 15.79
CA ASP A 199 6.49 -1.35 16.53
C ASP A 199 7.83 -1.70 15.86
N GLY A 200 8.92 -1.12 16.36
CA GLY A 200 10.20 -1.83 16.41
C GLY A 200 11.34 -1.48 15.46
N TYR A 201 11.32 -0.40 14.65
CA TYR A 201 12.53 0.01 13.92
C TYR A 201 12.80 1.53 13.93
N ALA A 202 13.99 1.84 14.45
CA ALA A 202 14.79 3.06 14.34
C ALA A 202 14.31 4.36 15.04
N GLU A 203 14.80 4.55 16.27
CA GLU A 203 15.26 5.87 16.71
C GLU A 203 16.39 6.30 15.75
N ASN A 204 16.21 7.44 15.06
CA ASN A 204 17.10 8.08 14.05
C ASN A 204 16.81 7.85 12.55
N ALA A 205 15.55 7.92 12.11
CA ALA A 205 15.26 8.07 10.68
C ALA A 205 14.78 9.49 10.38
N GLU A 206 15.27 10.07 9.28
CA GLU A 206 14.72 11.27 8.64
C GLU A 206 13.19 11.20 8.56
N ALA A 207 12.51 12.35 8.41
CA ALA A 207 11.05 12.47 8.42
C ALA A 207 10.37 11.62 7.32
N LEU A 208 10.27 10.31 7.54
CA LEU A 208 9.62 9.37 6.65
C LEU A 208 8.13 9.71 6.61
N PRO A 209 7.51 9.68 5.42
CA PRO A 209 6.11 10.03 5.28
C PRO A 209 5.23 9.07 6.09
N VAL A 210 4.37 9.62 6.94
CA VAL A 210 3.38 8.85 7.73
C VAL A 210 2.12 8.49 6.93
N TRP A 211 2.05 8.93 5.67
CA TRP A 211 0.91 8.71 4.79
C TRP A 211 1.26 7.72 3.70
N GLU A 212 0.53 6.62 3.66
CA GLU A 212 0.66 5.60 2.63
C GLU A 212 -0.47 5.78 1.62
N ILE A 213 -0.12 5.89 0.33
CA ILE A 213 -1.07 5.74 -0.76
C ILE A 213 -1.20 4.24 -1.06
N THR A 214 -2.38 3.73 -0.76
CA THR A 214 -2.73 2.32 -0.85
C THR A 214 -3.25 1.94 -2.22
N ARG A 215 -3.83 2.91 -2.94
CA ARG A 215 -4.28 2.77 -4.34
C ARG A 215 -4.22 4.10 -5.06
N ALA A 216 -3.91 4.07 -6.35
CA ALA A 216 -3.97 5.23 -7.23
C ALA A 216 -4.70 4.85 -8.53
N LEU A 217 -5.30 5.84 -9.15
CA LEU A 217 -5.91 5.76 -10.46
C LEU A 217 -5.72 7.10 -11.15
N ARG A 218 -5.12 7.08 -12.34
CA ARG A 218 -4.95 8.28 -13.16
C ARG A 218 -6.31 8.81 -13.61
N CYS A 219 -6.50 10.11 -13.52
CA CYS A 219 -7.68 10.79 -14.05
C CYS A 219 -7.54 10.98 -15.58
N GLU A 220 -8.66 10.90 -16.30
CA GLU A 220 -8.74 11.25 -17.72
C GLU A 220 -8.71 12.77 -17.96
#